data_AF-A0A7V3I117-F1
#
_entry.id   AF-A0A7V3I117-F1
#
_cell.length_a   1.000
_cell.length_b   1.000
_cell.length_c   1.000
_cell.angle_alpha   90.00
_cell.angle_beta   90.00
_cell.angle_gamma   90.00
#
_symmetry.space_group_name_H-M   'P 1'
#
loop_
_entity.id
_entity.type
_entity.pdbx_description
1 polymer ?
#
loop_
_entity_poly.entity_id
_entity_poly.type
_entity_poly.pdbx_seq_one_letter_code
_entity_poly.pdbx_strand_id
1 'polypeptide(L)'
;VLDGDRVDRLAVVTDAGVFLAEAGAVSARRSAVFDPVLHVADLSFCGVRVTDDARLAVDSERAHHVALAGMAVTMVGACQRILDLVLDHVRNRHQFGVPIGSFQAVQHKAADMHVAVQRARALAYFAALTIAADDPRRRLAAAMAKASAGECQSLVFRHGLQLFGAMGFTWENDLQFALKRAKAGELMLGGAAEHRARIAEEYRAADF
;
A
#
# COMPACT_ATOMS: atom_id res chain seq x y z
N VAL A 1 -8.10 11.67 3.99
CA VAL A 1 -8.33 10.49 4.86
C VAL A 1 -9.00 9.39 4.06
N LEU A 2 -8.48 8.17 4.12
CA LEU A 2 -9.11 7.02 3.45
C LEU A 2 -10.46 6.71 4.10
N ASP A 3 -11.49 6.51 3.28
CA ASP A 3 -12.89 6.27 3.64
C ASP A 3 -13.53 7.33 4.57
N GLY A 4 -12.92 8.53 4.69
CA GLY A 4 -13.38 9.57 5.61
C GLY A 4 -14.79 10.12 5.31
N ASP A 5 -15.27 9.97 4.07
CA ASP A 5 -16.63 10.30 3.62
C ASP A 5 -17.66 9.20 3.90
N ARG A 6 -17.24 8.06 4.47
CA ARG A 6 -18.06 6.86 4.65
C ARG A 6 -18.10 6.31 6.06
N VAL A 7 -17.35 6.92 6.99
CA VAL A 7 -17.30 6.48 8.38
C VAL A 7 -18.43 7.11 9.19
N ASP A 8 -18.91 6.38 10.20
CA ASP A 8 -19.83 6.94 11.20
C ASP A 8 -19.09 7.78 12.24
N ARG A 9 -17.84 7.39 12.54
CA ARG A 9 -17.01 7.99 13.60
C ARG A 9 -15.54 8.08 13.19
N LEU A 10 -14.88 9.11 13.68
CA LEU A 10 -13.48 9.43 13.40
C LEU A 10 -12.68 9.42 14.70
N ALA A 11 -11.56 8.69 14.73
CA ALA A 11 -10.55 8.84 15.77
C ALA A 11 -9.54 9.91 15.33
N VAL A 12 -9.51 11.03 16.05
CA VAL A 12 -8.70 12.20 15.70
C VAL A 12 -7.52 12.29 16.66
N VAL A 13 -6.30 12.20 16.12
CA VAL A 13 -5.07 12.36 16.89
C VAL A 13 -4.75 13.86 17.05
N THR A 14 -4.53 14.29 18.28
CA THR A 14 -4.17 15.67 18.66
C THR A 14 -3.03 15.65 19.68
N ASP A 15 -2.45 16.81 19.99
CA ASP A 15 -1.44 16.93 21.04
C ASP A 15 -1.97 16.56 22.44
N ALA A 16 -3.28 16.71 22.66
CA ALA A 16 -3.94 16.30 23.90
C ALA A 16 -4.29 14.80 23.94
N GLY A 17 -4.07 14.05 22.85
CA GLY A 17 -4.39 12.63 22.75
C GLY A 17 -5.37 12.33 21.61
N VAL A 18 -5.98 11.14 21.65
CA VAL A 18 -6.90 10.68 20.61
C VAL A 18 -8.34 10.88 21.08
N PHE A 19 -9.16 11.53 20.26
CA PHE A 19 -10.57 11.79 20.57
C PHE A 19 -11.49 11.22 19.50
N LEU A 20 -12.64 10.73 19.93
CA LEU A 20 -13.70 10.28 19.04
C LEU A 20 -14.57 11.46 18.61
N ALA A 21 -14.73 11.65 17.32
CA ALA A 21 -15.65 12.63 16.73
C ALA A 21 -16.71 11.91 15.89
N GLU A 22 -17.97 12.30 16.07
CA GLU A 22 -19.07 11.82 15.22
C GLU A 22 -18.94 12.43 13.82
N ALA A 23 -19.15 11.64 12.77
CA ALA A 23 -19.00 12.10 11.39
C ALA A 23 -19.96 13.26 11.06
N GLY A 24 -21.14 13.30 11.68
CA GLY A 24 -22.10 14.41 11.51
C GLY A 24 -21.59 15.77 12.01
N ALA A 25 -20.55 15.80 12.86
CA ALA A 25 -19.92 17.03 13.32
C ALA A 25 -18.79 17.51 12.39
N VAL A 26 -18.39 16.71 11.41
CA VAL A 26 -17.23 16.95 10.54
C VAL A 26 -17.68 17.09 9.10
N SER A 27 -17.22 18.14 8.41
CA SER A 27 -17.47 18.25 6.97
C SER A 27 -16.49 17.36 6.22
N ALA A 28 -17.01 16.49 5.35
CA ALA A 28 -16.22 15.60 4.50
C ALA A 28 -16.47 15.92 3.02
N ARG A 29 -15.38 16.13 2.27
CA ARG A 29 -15.43 16.32 0.81
C ARG A 29 -14.60 15.24 0.14
N ARG A 30 -15.24 14.40 -0.67
CA ARG A 30 -14.53 13.40 -1.47
C ARG A 30 -13.64 14.09 -2.50
N SER A 31 -12.39 13.64 -2.57
CA SER A 31 -11.39 14.11 -3.51
C SER A 31 -11.25 13.14 -4.67
N ALA A 32 -11.16 13.68 -5.90
CA ALA A 32 -10.83 12.90 -7.07
C ALA A 32 -9.35 12.51 -7.00
N VAL A 33 -9.07 11.21 -6.96
CA VAL A 33 -7.71 10.67 -6.83
C VAL A 33 -7.39 9.74 -7.98
N PHE A 34 -6.10 9.46 -8.16
CA PHE A 34 -5.58 8.67 -9.29
C PHE A 34 -6.22 7.28 -9.41
N ASP A 35 -6.50 6.64 -8.26
CA ASP A 35 -7.28 5.41 -8.21
C ASP A 35 -8.75 5.74 -7.86
N PRO A 36 -9.67 5.71 -8.84
CA PRO A 36 -11.05 6.15 -8.63
C PRO A 36 -11.87 5.24 -7.71
N VAL A 37 -11.38 4.02 -7.42
CA VAL A 37 -12.06 3.07 -6.53
C VAL A 37 -11.71 3.37 -5.06
N LEU A 38 -10.69 4.18 -4.80
CA LEU A 38 -10.44 4.69 -3.44
C LEU A 38 -11.42 5.81 -3.09
N HIS A 39 -11.87 5.80 -1.84
CA HIS A 39 -12.58 6.91 -1.22
C HIS A 39 -11.57 7.68 -0.39
N VAL A 40 -11.11 8.82 -0.88
CA VAL A 40 -10.23 9.70 -0.12
C VAL A 40 -10.98 11.01 0.07
N ALA A 41 -11.14 11.41 1.32
CA ALA A 41 -11.87 12.62 1.68
C ALA A 41 -10.97 13.63 2.39
N ASP A 42 -11.14 14.91 2.04
CA ASP A 42 -10.68 16.02 2.85
C ASP A 42 -11.67 16.23 3.99
N LEU A 43 -11.18 16.28 5.23
CA LEU A 43 -12.01 16.45 6.43
C LEU A 43 -11.75 17.85 7.02
N SER A 44 -12.82 18.58 7.32
CA SER A 44 -12.77 19.91 7.92
C SER A 44 -13.53 19.95 9.24
N PHE A 45 -12.83 20.35 10.30
CA PHE A 45 -13.34 20.44 11.66
C PHE A 45 -13.60 21.91 12.00
N CYS A 46 -14.82 22.38 11.77
CA CYS A 46 -15.20 23.77 12.01
C CYS A 46 -15.94 23.92 13.34
N GLY A 47 -15.25 24.37 14.39
CA GLY A 47 -15.87 24.57 15.70
C GLY A 47 -16.30 23.28 16.42
N VAL A 48 -15.75 22.14 16.02
CA VAL A 48 -16.01 20.85 16.65
C VAL A 48 -15.43 20.86 18.06
N ARG A 49 -16.28 20.61 19.05
CA ARG A 49 -15.90 20.48 20.46
C ARG A 49 -16.26 19.09 20.95
N VAL A 50 -15.30 18.45 21.61
CA VAL A 50 -15.47 17.15 22.26
C VAL A 50 -15.09 17.31 23.73
N THR A 51 -15.77 16.60 24.61
CA THR A 51 -15.42 16.54 26.04
C THR A 51 -14.34 15.49 26.27
N ASP A 52 -13.71 15.50 27.45
CA ASP A 52 -12.69 14.50 27.80
C ASP A 52 -13.28 13.07 27.86
N ASP A 53 -14.60 12.94 28.06
CA ASP A 53 -15.30 11.64 27.99
C ASP A 53 -15.20 10.97 26.62
N ALA A 54 -14.94 11.74 25.55
CA ALA A 54 -14.74 11.21 24.20
C ALA A 54 -13.28 10.80 23.92
N ARG A 55 -12.40 10.93 24.91
CA ARG A 55 -10.99 10.55 24.79
C ARG A 55 -10.84 9.04 24.75
N LEU A 56 -10.06 8.56 23.78
CA LEU A 56 -9.79 7.15 23.59
C LEU A 56 -8.46 6.77 24.24
N ALA A 57 -8.50 5.78 25.13
CA ALA A 57 -7.30 5.11 25.63
C ALA A 57 -6.82 4.07 24.61
N VAL A 58 -6.06 4.52 23.61
CA VAL A 58 -5.57 3.68 22.51
C VAL A 58 -4.08 3.85 22.28
N ASP A 59 -3.43 2.76 21.89
CA ASP A 59 -2.04 2.75 21.40
C ASP A 59 -2.03 3.20 19.93
N SER A 60 -1.79 4.50 19.71
CA SER A 60 -1.74 5.11 18.37
C SER A 60 -0.57 4.59 17.53
N GLU A 61 0.54 4.20 18.14
CA GLU A 61 1.65 3.56 17.44
C GLU A 61 1.24 2.18 16.92
N ARG A 62 0.63 1.35 17.75
CA ARG A 62 0.11 0.05 17.31
C ARG A 62 -0.91 0.20 16.19
N ALA A 63 -1.80 1.20 16.26
CA ALA A 63 -2.72 1.51 15.17
C ALA A 63 -1.99 1.88 13.88
N HIS A 64 -0.89 2.66 13.96
CA HIS A 64 -0.05 2.97 12.81
C HIS A 64 0.63 1.72 12.23
N HIS A 65 1.16 0.82 13.06
CA HIS A 65 1.74 -0.45 12.61
C HIS A 65 0.73 -1.31 11.85
N VAL A 66 -0.50 -1.40 12.35
CA VAL A 66 -1.61 -2.10 11.67
C VAL A 66 -1.90 -1.45 10.32
N ALA A 67 -1.96 -0.12 10.25
CA ALA A 67 -2.21 0.60 9.00
C ALA A 67 -1.10 0.36 7.96
N LEU A 68 0.17 0.39 8.38
CA LEU A 68 1.31 0.10 7.51
C LEU A 68 1.29 -1.34 6.99
N ALA A 69 1.06 -2.32 7.87
CA ALA A 69 0.97 -3.73 7.49
C ALA A 69 -0.22 -3.99 6.54
N GLY A 70 -1.39 -3.44 6.84
CA GLY A 70 -2.57 -3.55 5.98
C GLY A 70 -2.37 -2.92 4.60
N MET A 71 -1.72 -1.76 4.54
CA MET A 71 -1.36 -1.12 3.27
C MET A 71 -0.34 -1.95 2.49
N ALA A 72 0.69 -2.50 3.16
CA ALA A 72 1.67 -3.37 2.53
C ALA A 72 1.03 -4.62 1.91
N VAL A 73 0.14 -5.31 2.64
CA VAL A 73 -0.61 -6.47 2.12
C VAL A 73 -1.47 -6.08 0.92
N THR A 74 -2.16 -4.93 0.99
CA THR A 74 -2.97 -4.41 -0.12
C THR A 74 -2.13 -4.17 -1.38
N MET A 75 -0.96 -3.54 -1.22
CA MET A 75 -0.02 -3.31 -2.33
C MET A 75 0.53 -4.62 -2.90
N VAL A 76 0.88 -5.59 -2.05
CA VAL A 76 1.33 -6.92 -2.48
C VAL A 76 0.25 -7.63 -3.30
N GLY A 77 -1.01 -7.56 -2.88
CA GLY A 77 -2.14 -8.10 -3.63
C GLY A 77 -2.30 -7.45 -5.01
N ALA A 78 -2.18 -6.12 -5.09
CA ALA A 78 -2.21 -5.39 -6.35
C ALA A 78 -1.04 -5.79 -7.27
N CYS A 79 0.18 -5.94 -6.72
CA CYS A 79 1.36 -6.38 -7.47
C CYS A 79 1.21 -7.83 -7.97
N GLN A 80 0.66 -8.72 -7.15
CA GLN A 80 0.34 -10.08 -7.57
C GLN A 80 -0.64 -10.07 -8.75
N ARG A 81 -1.72 -9.27 -8.67
CA ARG A 81 -2.69 -9.16 -9.77
C ARG A 81 -2.05 -8.66 -11.07
N ILE A 82 -1.12 -7.70 -10.99
CA ILE A 82 -0.35 -7.25 -12.15
C ILE A 82 0.45 -8.41 -12.74
N LEU A 83 1.17 -9.16 -11.90
CA LEU A 83 1.94 -10.32 -12.35
C LEU A 83 1.05 -11.37 -13.03
N ASP A 84 -0.09 -11.71 -12.44
CA ASP A 84 -1.01 -12.70 -12.99
C ASP A 84 -1.51 -12.28 -14.39
N LEU A 85 -1.97 -11.02 -14.50
CA LEU A 85 -2.41 -10.45 -15.79
C LEU A 85 -1.30 -10.44 -16.83
N VAL A 86 -0.06 -10.16 -16.43
CA VAL A 86 1.12 -10.19 -17.29
C VAL A 86 1.39 -11.60 -17.77
N LEU A 87 1.39 -12.60 -16.87
CA LEU A 87 1.62 -13.99 -17.23
C LEU A 87 0.57 -14.50 -18.21
N ASP A 88 -0.70 -14.14 -18.02
CA ASP A 88 -1.78 -14.47 -18.94
C ASP A 88 -1.59 -13.79 -20.30
N HIS A 89 -1.21 -12.50 -20.31
CA HIS A 89 -0.95 -11.77 -21.56
C HIS A 89 0.20 -12.39 -22.35
N VAL A 90 1.35 -12.63 -21.72
CA VAL A 90 2.56 -13.09 -22.42
C VAL A 90 2.47 -14.54 -22.90
N ARG A 91 1.62 -15.37 -22.28
CA ARG A 91 1.32 -16.73 -22.75
C ARG A 91 0.44 -16.74 -23.99
N ASN A 92 -0.49 -15.81 -24.10
CA ASN A 92 -1.49 -15.79 -25.18
C ASN A 92 -1.09 -14.92 -26.37
N ARG A 93 -0.31 -13.86 -26.13
CA ARG A 93 0.11 -12.93 -27.18
C ARG A 93 1.21 -13.54 -28.05
N HIS A 94 1.00 -13.58 -29.37
CA HIS A 94 1.97 -14.09 -30.33
C HIS A 94 2.64 -12.95 -31.13
N GLN A 95 3.96 -13.02 -31.27
CA GLN A 95 4.78 -12.17 -32.14
C GLN A 95 5.93 -13.02 -32.69
N PHE A 96 6.39 -12.71 -33.90
CA PHE A 96 7.47 -13.46 -34.54
C PHE A 96 7.19 -14.98 -34.61
N GLY A 97 5.92 -15.35 -34.79
CA GLY A 97 5.49 -16.75 -34.93
C GLY A 97 5.42 -17.57 -33.63
N VAL A 98 5.70 -16.98 -32.45
CA VAL A 98 5.69 -17.68 -31.15
C VAL A 98 5.01 -16.84 -30.06
N PRO A 99 4.56 -17.45 -28.95
CA PRO A 99 4.14 -16.70 -27.77
C PRO A 99 5.25 -15.78 -27.25
N ILE A 100 4.96 -14.53 -26.91
CA ILE A 100 6.00 -13.59 -26.45
C ILE A 100 6.66 -14.04 -25.13
N GLY A 101 5.98 -14.85 -24.34
CA GLY A 101 6.52 -15.48 -23.13
C GLY A 101 7.67 -16.47 -23.39
N SER A 102 7.93 -16.89 -24.63
CA SER A 102 9.07 -17.75 -24.95
C SER A 102 10.40 -16.99 -25.02
N PHE A 103 10.38 -15.66 -25.12
CA PHE A 103 11.60 -14.86 -25.16
C PHE A 103 12.20 -14.71 -23.76
N GLN A 104 13.50 -15.03 -23.63
CA GLN A 104 14.21 -14.98 -22.35
C GLN A 104 14.10 -13.61 -21.64
N ALA A 105 14.14 -12.50 -22.39
CA ALA A 105 13.99 -11.16 -21.83
C ALA A 105 12.62 -10.93 -21.16
N VAL A 106 11.56 -11.59 -21.65
CA VAL A 106 10.22 -11.57 -21.03
C VAL A 106 10.21 -12.45 -19.77
N GLN A 107 10.80 -13.65 -19.86
CA GLN A 107 10.89 -14.59 -18.74
C GLN A 107 11.65 -14.01 -17.55
N HIS A 108 12.80 -13.36 -17.80
CA HIS A 108 13.58 -12.72 -16.75
C HIS A 108 12.77 -11.63 -16.02
N LYS A 109 12.08 -10.75 -16.76
CA LYS A 109 11.22 -9.72 -16.14
C LYS A 109 10.10 -10.34 -15.30
N ALA A 110 9.45 -11.39 -15.81
CA ALA A 110 8.40 -12.09 -15.06
C ALA A 110 8.94 -12.77 -13.79
N ALA A 111 10.15 -13.34 -13.86
CA ALA A 111 10.83 -13.92 -12.70
C ALA A 111 11.20 -12.85 -11.66
N ASP A 112 11.74 -11.71 -12.08
CA ASP A 112 12.06 -10.58 -11.19
C ASP A 112 10.81 -10.05 -10.48
N MET A 113 9.71 -9.89 -11.22
CA MET A 113 8.41 -9.53 -10.66
C MET A 113 7.93 -10.54 -9.62
N HIS A 114 8.02 -11.84 -9.94
CA HIS A 114 7.63 -12.90 -9.02
C HIS A 114 8.44 -12.85 -7.71
N VAL A 115 9.76 -12.76 -7.81
CA VAL A 115 10.65 -12.68 -6.64
C VAL A 115 10.34 -11.45 -5.80
N ALA A 116 10.13 -10.29 -6.43
CA ALA A 116 9.77 -9.06 -5.73
C ALA A 116 8.45 -9.21 -4.94
N VAL A 117 7.43 -9.82 -5.56
CA VAL A 117 6.13 -10.08 -4.91
C VAL A 117 6.28 -11.04 -3.73
N GLN A 118 7.02 -12.14 -3.88
CA GLN A 118 7.23 -13.10 -2.78
C GLN A 118 7.98 -12.48 -1.61
N ARG A 119 9.03 -11.69 -1.88
CA ARG A 119 9.78 -10.96 -0.85
C ARG A 119 8.88 -10.00 -0.07
N ALA A 120 8.10 -9.17 -0.78
CA ALA A 120 7.21 -8.21 -0.14
C ALA A 120 6.09 -8.91 0.65
N ARG A 121 5.56 -10.03 0.13
CA ARG A 121 4.56 -10.86 0.82
C ARG A 121 5.09 -11.42 2.14
N ALA A 122 6.30 -11.97 2.13
CA ALA A 122 6.92 -12.51 3.34
C ALA A 122 7.06 -11.44 4.44
N LEU A 123 7.54 -10.25 4.09
CA LEU A 123 7.67 -9.14 5.05
C LEU A 123 6.32 -8.62 5.55
N ALA A 124 5.31 -8.54 4.67
CA ALA A 124 3.96 -8.14 5.07
C ALA A 124 3.33 -9.14 6.06
N TYR A 125 3.50 -10.44 5.83
CA TYR A 125 3.04 -11.47 6.78
C TYR A 125 3.83 -11.44 8.08
N PHE A 126 5.14 -11.22 8.03
CA PHE A 126 5.95 -11.07 9.24
C PHE A 126 5.51 -9.86 10.09
N ALA A 127 5.22 -8.72 9.46
CA ALA A 127 4.65 -7.56 10.15
C ALA A 127 3.30 -7.89 10.82
N ALA A 128 2.40 -8.58 10.12
CA ALA A 128 1.12 -8.99 10.69
C ALA A 128 1.30 -9.94 11.90
N LEU A 129 2.20 -10.92 11.80
CA LEU A 129 2.50 -11.87 12.87
C LEU A 129 3.10 -11.19 14.11
N THR A 130 4.07 -10.29 13.92
CA THR A 130 4.68 -9.52 15.03
C THR A 130 3.66 -8.62 15.72
N ILE A 131 2.77 -7.96 14.97
CA ILE A 131 1.67 -7.18 15.54
C ILE A 131 0.73 -8.09 16.34
N ALA A 132 0.33 -9.23 15.79
CA ALA A 132 -0.59 -10.17 16.43
C ALA A 132 -0.03 -10.73 17.75
N ALA A 133 1.28 -11.01 17.79
CA ALA A 133 1.98 -11.53 18.97
C ALA A 133 2.42 -10.43 19.96
N ASP A 134 2.11 -9.16 19.68
CA ASP A 134 2.62 -8.00 20.43
C ASP A 134 4.14 -7.97 20.57
N ASP A 135 4.83 -8.44 19.54
CA ASP A 135 6.29 -8.56 19.51
C ASP A 135 6.94 -7.16 19.46
N PRO A 136 8.02 -6.91 20.22
CA PRO A 136 8.71 -5.61 20.23
C PRO A 136 9.23 -5.18 18.84
N ARG A 137 9.44 -6.13 17.92
CA ARG A 137 9.88 -5.87 16.54
C ARG A 137 8.77 -5.36 15.64
N ARG A 138 7.50 -5.31 16.09
CA ARG A 138 6.33 -4.89 15.30
C ARG A 138 6.52 -3.56 14.57
N ARG A 139 7.21 -2.60 15.20
CA ARG A 139 7.49 -1.28 14.63
C ARG A 139 8.40 -1.38 13.40
N LEU A 140 9.57 -2.00 13.57
CA LEU A 140 10.53 -2.21 12.49
C LEU A 140 9.94 -3.09 11.37
N ALA A 141 9.24 -4.16 11.74
CA ALA A 141 8.62 -5.08 10.80
C ALA A 141 7.57 -4.39 9.91
N ALA A 142 6.73 -3.51 10.48
CA ALA A 142 5.76 -2.74 9.73
C ALA A 142 6.41 -1.76 8.73
N ALA A 143 7.49 -1.07 9.14
CA ALA A 143 8.26 -0.21 8.24
C ALA A 143 8.93 -1.01 7.12
N MET A 144 9.53 -2.17 7.42
CA MET A 144 10.15 -3.07 6.43
C MET A 144 9.12 -3.60 5.43
N ALA A 145 7.93 -3.97 5.90
CA ALA A 145 6.84 -4.40 5.03
C ALA A 145 6.43 -3.29 4.06
N LYS A 146 6.25 -2.05 4.54
CA LYS A 146 5.87 -0.93 3.68
C LYS A 146 6.97 -0.54 2.69
N ALA A 147 8.24 -0.58 3.11
CA ALA A 147 9.39 -0.36 2.23
C ALA A 147 9.44 -1.40 1.11
N SER A 148 9.36 -2.68 1.45
CA SER A 148 9.44 -3.77 0.48
C SER A 148 8.26 -3.78 -0.49
N ALA A 149 7.05 -3.48 0.00
CA ALA A 149 5.87 -3.35 -0.85
C ALA A 149 6.01 -2.21 -1.87
N GLY A 150 6.58 -1.06 -1.48
CA GLY A 150 6.86 0.04 -2.40
C GLY A 150 7.92 -0.28 -3.45
N GLU A 151 8.99 -0.99 -3.06
CA GLU A 151 10.01 -1.46 -4.01
C GLU A 151 9.44 -2.47 -5.01
N CYS A 152 8.66 -3.44 -4.50
CA CYS A 152 7.95 -4.41 -5.32
C CYS A 152 7.02 -3.70 -6.31
N GLN A 153 6.23 -2.74 -5.84
CA GLN A 153 5.36 -1.94 -6.69
C GLN A 153 6.13 -1.26 -7.81
N SER A 154 7.25 -0.59 -7.53
CA SER A 154 8.02 0.14 -8.55
C SER A 154 8.50 -0.79 -9.68
N LEU A 155 9.02 -1.97 -9.31
CA LEU A 155 9.51 -2.97 -10.26
C LEU A 155 8.37 -3.59 -11.07
N VAL A 156 7.32 -4.05 -10.38
CA VAL A 156 6.15 -4.72 -10.98
C VAL A 156 5.38 -3.78 -11.89
N PHE A 157 5.23 -2.51 -11.50
CA PHE A 157 4.59 -1.50 -12.34
C PHE A 157 5.36 -1.29 -13.65
N ARG A 158 6.68 -1.11 -13.56
CA ARG A 158 7.54 -0.88 -14.73
C ARG A 158 7.53 -2.07 -15.68
N HIS A 159 7.75 -3.28 -15.16
CA HIS A 159 7.78 -4.48 -15.99
C HIS A 159 6.40 -4.87 -16.49
N GLY A 160 5.34 -4.71 -15.68
CA GLY A 160 3.98 -5.01 -16.09
C GLY A 160 3.52 -4.16 -17.27
N LEU A 161 3.72 -2.85 -17.22
CA LEU A 161 3.44 -1.97 -18.36
C LEU A 161 4.29 -2.33 -19.58
N GLN A 162 5.59 -2.56 -19.40
CA GLN A 162 6.48 -2.89 -20.50
C GLN A 162 6.07 -4.19 -21.20
N LEU A 163 5.69 -5.23 -20.45
CA LEU A 163 5.32 -6.53 -20.99
C LEU A 163 3.94 -6.55 -21.66
N PHE A 164 3.02 -5.68 -21.25
CA PHE A 164 1.77 -5.42 -21.97
C PHE A 164 1.96 -4.57 -23.24
N GLY A 165 3.08 -3.86 -23.36
CA GLY A 165 3.34 -2.95 -24.47
C GLY A 165 2.29 -1.85 -24.58
N ALA A 166 1.92 -1.47 -25.81
CA ALA A 166 0.93 -0.41 -26.06
C ALA A 166 -0.45 -0.72 -25.45
N MET A 167 -0.83 -1.99 -25.33
CA MET A 167 -2.10 -2.40 -24.71
C MET A 167 -2.17 -1.97 -23.24
N GLY A 168 -1.04 -1.94 -22.53
CA GLY A 168 -0.98 -1.49 -21.13
C GLY A 168 -1.33 -0.02 -20.93
N PHE A 169 -1.40 0.77 -22.01
CA PHE A 169 -1.79 2.18 -22.00
C PHE A 169 -3.24 2.42 -22.46
N THR A 170 -3.98 1.37 -22.82
CA THR A 170 -5.39 1.48 -23.21
C THR A 170 -6.33 1.15 -22.06
N TRP A 171 -7.62 1.44 -22.24
CA TRP A 171 -8.69 1.10 -21.30
C TRP A 171 -9.32 -0.27 -21.55
N GLU A 172 -8.74 -1.08 -22.46
CA GLU A 172 -9.33 -2.34 -22.95
C GLU A 172 -8.89 -3.59 -22.15
N ASN A 173 -8.21 -3.39 -21.04
CA ASN A 173 -7.71 -4.46 -20.17
C ASN A 173 -7.90 -4.05 -18.72
N ASP A 174 -7.55 -4.91 -17.76
CA ASP A 174 -7.73 -4.64 -16.33
C ASP A 174 -6.46 -4.18 -15.60
N LEU A 175 -5.32 -4.12 -16.32
CA LEU A 175 -4.01 -3.85 -15.72
C LEU A 175 -4.00 -2.51 -14.97
N GLN A 176 -4.64 -1.48 -15.55
CA GLN A 176 -4.66 -0.14 -14.98
C GLN A 176 -5.28 -0.10 -13.58
N PHE A 177 -6.24 -0.97 -13.25
CA PHE A 177 -6.85 -0.98 -11.91
C PHE A 177 -5.82 -1.38 -10.85
N ALA A 178 -5.09 -2.46 -11.10
CA ALA A 178 -4.07 -2.95 -10.19
C ALA A 178 -2.85 -2.00 -10.14
N LEU A 179 -2.44 -1.41 -11.27
CA LEU A 179 -1.38 -0.39 -11.33
C LEU A 179 -1.73 0.84 -10.50
N LYS A 180 -2.95 1.38 -10.64
CA LYS A 180 -3.43 2.53 -9.87
C LYS A 180 -3.46 2.23 -8.38
N ARG A 181 -3.96 1.04 -7.99
CA ARG A 181 -4.00 0.60 -6.59
C ARG A 181 -2.62 0.52 -5.97
N ALA A 182 -1.68 -0.13 -6.65
CA ALA A 182 -0.32 -0.27 -6.18
C ALA A 182 0.35 1.12 -6.05
N LYS A 183 0.21 1.98 -7.06
CA LYS A 183 0.82 3.32 -7.07
C LYS A 183 0.22 4.25 -6.01
N ALA A 184 -1.10 4.21 -5.80
CA ALA A 184 -1.75 4.97 -4.74
C ALA A 184 -1.25 4.51 -3.36
N GLY A 185 -1.15 3.20 -3.13
CA GLY A 185 -0.64 2.65 -1.87
C GLY A 185 0.82 3.02 -1.60
N GLU A 186 1.66 3.17 -2.63
CA GLU A 186 3.06 3.61 -2.47
C GLU A 186 3.16 5.01 -1.85
N LEU A 187 2.29 5.94 -2.25
CA LEU A 187 2.25 7.31 -1.72
C LEU A 187 1.53 7.42 -0.38
N MET A 188 0.67 6.46 -0.04
CA MET A 188 -0.04 6.44 1.24
C MET A 188 0.85 5.92 2.37
N LEU A 189 0.81 6.61 3.51
CA LEU A 189 1.52 6.24 4.74
C LEU A 189 3.05 6.16 4.57
N GLY A 190 3.62 6.99 3.70
CA GLY A 190 5.06 7.09 3.45
C GLY A 190 5.58 6.13 2.39
N GLY A 191 6.51 6.63 1.58
CA GLY A 191 7.15 5.90 0.49
C GLY A 191 8.27 4.97 0.96
N ALA A 192 8.76 4.12 0.06
CA ALA A 192 9.80 3.15 0.42
C ALA A 192 11.11 3.78 0.91
N ALA A 193 11.48 4.94 0.37
CA ALA A 193 12.66 5.69 0.81
C ALA A 193 12.53 6.18 2.26
N GLU A 194 11.36 6.71 2.64
CA GLU A 194 11.09 7.17 4.01
C GLU A 194 11.15 6.02 5.00
N HIS A 195 10.53 4.88 4.68
CA HIS A 195 10.56 3.71 5.56
C HIS A 195 11.96 3.12 5.69
N ARG A 196 12.76 3.09 4.62
CA ARG A 196 14.18 2.71 4.72
C ARG A 196 14.99 3.67 5.58
N ALA A 197 14.72 4.97 5.51
CA ALA A 197 15.39 5.95 6.37
C ALA A 197 15.06 5.71 7.85
N ARG A 198 13.78 5.44 8.19
CA ARG A 198 13.35 5.09 9.55
C ARG A 198 14.02 3.81 10.05
N ILE A 199 14.07 2.78 9.21
CA ILE A 199 14.79 1.52 9.51
C ILE A 199 16.26 1.81 9.82
N ALA A 200 16.93 2.59 8.99
CA ALA A 200 18.34 2.93 9.18
C ALA A 200 18.60 3.73 10.46
N GLU A 201 17.71 4.67 10.80
CA GLU A 201 17.78 5.44 12.05
C GLU A 201 17.63 4.53 13.27
N GLU A 202 16.66 3.62 13.25
CA GLU A 202 16.41 2.67 14.33
C GLU A 202 17.59 1.70 14.53
N TYR A 203 18.19 1.22 13.45
CA TYR A 203 19.41 0.38 13.53
C TYR A 203 20.63 1.15 14.05
N ARG A 204 20.78 2.44 13.71
CA ARG A 204 21.87 3.28 14.24
C ARG A 204 21.67 3.61 15.72
N ALA A 205 20.44 3.78 16.16
CA ALA A 205 20.13 4.00 17.57
C ALA A 205 20.31 2.75 18.44
N ALA A 206 20.39 1.57 17.81
CA ALA A 206 20.51 0.28 18.49
C ALA A 206 21.96 -0.17 18.76
N ASP A 207 22.96 0.70 18.55
CA ASP A 207 24.42 0.52 18.80
C ASP A 207 24.85 -0.95 19.02
N PHE A 208 25.30 -1.60 17.95
CA PHE A 208 26.14 -2.81 18.03
C PHE A 208 27.62 -2.42 18.17
#